data_AF-A0A378RHS3-F1
#
_entry.id   AF-A0A378RHS3-F1
#
_cell.length_a   1.000
_cell.length_b   1.000
_cell.length_c   1.000
_cell.angle_alpha   90.00
_cell.angle_beta   90.00
_cell.angle_gamma   90.00
#
_symmetry.space_group_name_H-M   'P 1'
#
loop_
_entity.id
_entity.type
_entity.pdbx_description
1 polymer ?
#
loop_
_entity_poly.entity_id
_entity_poly.type
_entity_poly.pdbx_seq_one_letter_code
_entity_poly.pdbx_strand_id
1 'polypeptide(L)'
;MNKEVKKIIAILLFGLGTTYFAQAQIATQKIGQNPMNMNASAVLEVEHNRKGVLFPRVALTGLEDRTTIASPANALTVFNTVKAGTAPNEVTAGYYYWNATGSKWVKLLSQEDVVASDTGGPWNKQGTTTSATLNTEDIYQMGSLAIGATTILPVVIGTTSIQPKLHIEGDVSTTGKYYTTNSMYADYVFEKYFNGSSTINEAYEFKSLAYVKDFVKKNNHLPGVTPIGDLAKSDAGYTFDLTELTIQSLEKIEELYLHVIEQEEELGLQRTEIAFLKKEMEVTKERLEKLEAVKK
;
A
#
# COMPACT_ATOMS: atom_id res chain seq x y z
N MET A 1 93.37 10.76 -51.87
CA MET A 1 92.89 11.82 -50.95
C MET A 1 93.95 12.08 -49.88
N ASN A 2 94.52 13.30 -49.84
CA ASN A 2 95.59 13.69 -48.92
C ASN A 2 95.12 13.54 -47.44
N LYS A 3 96.03 13.17 -46.54
CA LYS A 3 95.81 13.00 -45.09
C LYS A 3 95.15 14.23 -44.46
N GLU A 4 95.45 15.42 -44.96
CA GLU A 4 94.85 16.69 -44.51
C GLU A 4 93.40 16.86 -44.96
N VAL A 5 93.03 16.37 -46.15
CA VAL A 5 91.63 16.38 -46.63
C VAL A 5 90.77 15.39 -45.85
N LYS A 6 91.34 14.26 -45.42
CA LYS A 6 90.66 13.30 -44.53
C LYS A 6 90.39 13.90 -43.14
N LYS A 7 91.30 14.72 -42.60
CA LYS A 7 91.11 15.40 -41.31
C LYS A 7 90.03 16.48 -41.39
N ILE A 8 90.02 17.28 -42.46
CA ILE A 8 89.01 18.34 -42.64
C ILE A 8 87.61 17.74 -42.82
N ILE A 9 87.47 16.65 -43.57
CA ILE A 9 86.19 15.93 -43.72
C ILE A 9 85.75 15.28 -42.40
N ALA A 10 86.67 14.72 -41.62
CA ALA A 10 86.36 14.16 -40.30
C ALA A 10 85.90 15.24 -39.29
N ILE A 11 86.47 16.45 -39.34
CA ILE A 11 86.07 17.57 -38.48
C ILE A 11 84.72 18.16 -38.92
N LEU A 12 84.43 18.23 -40.23
CA LEU A 12 83.13 18.66 -40.74
C LEU A 12 82.00 17.65 -40.45
N LEU A 13 82.31 16.35 -40.45
CA LEU A 13 81.34 15.30 -40.08
C LEU A 13 81.05 15.24 -38.57
N PHE A 14 82.00 15.67 -37.71
CA PHE A 14 81.79 15.76 -36.26
C PHE A 14 81.08 17.05 -35.83
N GLY A 15 81.02 18.07 -36.71
CA GLY A 15 80.34 19.34 -36.48
C GLY A 15 78.82 19.32 -36.74
N LEU A 16 78.29 18.26 -37.35
CA LEU A 16 76.85 17.97 -37.41
C LEU A 16 76.41 17.32 -36.08
N GLY A 17 76.69 18.00 -34.97
CA GLY A 17 76.19 17.66 -33.65
C GLY A 17 74.67 17.76 -33.67
N THR A 18 74.01 16.62 -33.69
CA THR A 18 72.57 16.46 -33.47
C THR A 18 72.17 17.20 -32.20
N THR A 19 71.36 18.24 -32.31
CA THR A 19 70.62 18.80 -31.19
C THR A 19 69.56 17.78 -30.78
N TYR A 20 69.90 16.90 -29.84
CA TYR A 20 68.90 16.16 -29.10
C TYR A 20 68.13 17.15 -28.23
N PHE A 21 66.93 17.55 -28.67
CA PHE A 21 65.93 18.04 -27.74
C PHE A 21 65.49 16.83 -26.90
N ALA A 22 66.13 16.63 -25.75
CA ALA A 22 65.57 15.75 -24.74
C ALA A 22 64.24 16.36 -24.30
N GLN A 23 63.13 15.85 -24.84
CA GLN A 23 61.85 16.05 -24.18
C GLN A 23 61.91 15.20 -22.91
N ALA A 24 62.26 15.83 -21.78
CA ALA A 24 62.02 15.23 -20.49
C ALA A 24 60.49 15.09 -20.34
N GLN A 25 59.94 13.94 -20.72
CA GLN A 25 58.59 13.57 -20.32
C GLN A 25 58.64 13.31 -18.82
N ILE A 26 58.06 14.23 -18.05
CA ILE A 26 57.78 14.01 -16.65
C ILE A 26 56.66 12.96 -16.60
N ALA A 27 57.03 11.69 -16.39
CA ALA A 27 56.08 10.57 -16.37
C ALA A 27 55.06 10.67 -15.23
N THR A 28 55.39 11.44 -14.19
CA THR A 28 54.56 11.63 -13.00
C THR A 28 54.78 13.01 -12.39
N GLN A 29 53.73 13.74 -12.06
CA GLN A 29 53.82 15.09 -11.51
C GLN A 29 53.13 15.17 -10.15
N LYS A 30 53.83 15.69 -9.15
CA LYS A 30 53.22 16.15 -7.90
C LYS A 30 53.23 17.68 -7.84
N ILE A 31 52.09 18.26 -7.48
CA ILE A 31 51.95 19.68 -7.16
C ILE A 31 51.53 19.78 -5.70
N GLY A 32 52.44 20.16 -4.82
CA GLY A 32 52.12 20.27 -3.40
C GLY A 32 53.27 20.72 -2.51
N GLN A 33 53.08 20.63 -1.20
CA GLN A 33 54.02 21.12 -0.19
C GLN A 33 55.18 20.13 0.05
N ASN A 34 55.04 18.87 -0.36
CA ASN A 34 56.06 17.81 -0.25
C ASN A 34 56.33 17.07 -1.58
N PRO A 35 56.80 17.75 -2.64
CA PRO A 35 56.86 17.22 -4.00
C PRO A 35 57.76 15.98 -4.18
N MET A 36 58.68 15.70 -3.26
CA MET A 36 59.57 14.52 -3.31
C MET A 36 58.91 13.22 -2.82
N ASN A 37 57.75 13.28 -2.17
CA ASN A 37 57.03 12.12 -1.65
C ASN A 37 55.73 11.91 -2.43
N MET A 38 55.84 11.49 -3.68
CA MET A 38 54.68 11.21 -4.53
C MET A 38 54.19 9.77 -4.34
N ASN A 39 52.87 9.59 -4.32
CA ASN A 39 52.28 8.27 -4.24
C ASN A 39 52.60 7.44 -5.50
N ALA A 40 53.08 6.21 -5.32
CA ALA A 40 53.49 5.33 -6.41
C ALA A 40 52.34 4.96 -7.36
N SER A 41 51.08 5.08 -6.94
CA SER A 41 49.91 4.82 -7.80
C SER A 41 49.38 6.06 -8.54
N ALA A 42 50.03 7.22 -8.40
CA ALA A 42 49.57 8.48 -8.98
C ALA A 42 50.47 8.95 -10.15
N VAL A 43 49.86 9.18 -11.30
CA VAL A 43 50.50 9.90 -12.43
C VAL A 43 50.43 11.42 -12.21
N LEU A 44 49.37 11.90 -11.56
CA LEU A 44 49.21 13.28 -11.11
C LEU A 44 48.73 13.27 -9.66
N GLU A 45 49.46 13.94 -8.78
CA GLU A 45 49.07 14.16 -7.39
C GLU A 45 49.00 15.66 -7.09
N VAL A 46 47.88 16.11 -6.54
CA VAL A 46 47.74 17.49 -6.04
C VAL A 46 47.51 17.43 -4.54
N GLU A 47 48.44 18.01 -3.79
CA GLU A 47 48.45 17.98 -2.33
C GLU A 47 48.58 19.41 -1.79
N HIS A 48 47.61 19.83 -0.98
CA HIS A 48 47.72 21.06 -0.20
C HIS A 48 46.70 21.02 0.93
N ASN A 49 47.02 21.58 2.08
CA ASN A 49 46.11 21.63 3.24
C ASN A 49 44.96 22.66 3.14
N ARG A 50 44.92 23.49 2.09
CA ARG A 50 44.08 24.70 1.98
C ARG A 50 43.75 25.12 0.54
N LYS A 51 44.21 24.37 -0.47
CA LYS A 51 43.96 24.62 -1.89
C LYS A 51 43.47 23.33 -2.53
N GLY A 52 42.67 23.46 -3.59
CA GLY A 52 42.17 22.33 -4.36
C GLY A 52 42.46 22.47 -5.85
N VAL A 53 41.81 21.63 -6.65
CA VAL A 53 41.92 21.66 -8.11
C VAL A 53 40.65 22.26 -8.69
N LEU A 54 40.81 23.25 -9.57
CA LEU A 54 39.74 23.67 -10.48
C LEU A 54 39.88 22.88 -11.77
N PHE A 55 38.93 21.97 -12.02
CA PHE A 55 38.78 21.33 -13.33
C PHE A 55 38.30 22.33 -14.38
N PRO A 56 38.46 22.03 -15.70
CA PRO A 56 37.96 22.89 -16.76
C PRO A 56 36.49 23.26 -16.55
N ARG A 57 36.21 24.56 -16.58
CA ARG A 57 34.85 25.10 -16.42
C ARG A 57 34.28 25.36 -17.80
N VAL A 58 33.20 24.69 -18.14
CA VAL A 58 32.58 24.74 -19.46
C VAL A 58 31.08 25.00 -19.35
N ALA A 59 30.49 25.60 -20.39
CA ALA A 59 29.06 25.80 -20.48
C ALA A 59 28.47 24.74 -21.43
N LEU A 60 28.11 23.58 -20.89
CA LEU A 60 27.51 22.51 -21.70
C LEU A 60 26.12 22.93 -22.18
N THR A 61 25.75 22.51 -23.37
CA THR A 61 24.43 22.79 -23.98
C THR A 61 23.38 21.71 -23.68
N GLY A 62 23.81 20.54 -23.18
CA GLY A 62 22.96 19.40 -22.81
C GLY A 62 23.80 18.16 -22.49
N LEU A 63 23.15 17.06 -22.08
CA LEU A 63 23.87 15.82 -21.73
C LEU A 63 24.58 15.20 -22.93
N GLU A 64 24.14 15.44 -24.15
CA GLU A 64 24.75 14.88 -25.37
C GLU A 64 25.73 15.85 -26.06
N ASP A 65 26.07 16.96 -25.41
CA ASP A 65 26.93 18.00 -26.00
C ASP A 65 28.35 17.50 -26.33
N ARG A 66 28.66 17.45 -27.63
CA ARG A 66 29.99 17.14 -28.17
C ARG A 66 30.61 18.32 -28.93
N THR A 67 30.01 19.50 -28.80
CA THR A 67 30.43 20.71 -29.51
C THR A 67 31.24 21.63 -28.62
N THR A 68 30.85 21.78 -27.35
CA THR A 68 31.62 22.54 -26.35
C THR A 68 33.00 21.91 -26.13
N ILE A 69 33.06 20.58 -26.17
CA ILE A 69 34.30 19.82 -26.19
C ILE A 69 34.17 18.79 -27.31
N ALA A 70 34.93 18.97 -28.39
CA ALA A 70 34.93 18.03 -29.51
C ALA A 70 35.55 16.69 -29.11
N SER A 71 34.89 15.59 -29.46
CA SER A 71 35.35 14.22 -29.20
C SER A 71 35.81 13.98 -27.74
N PRO A 72 34.94 14.21 -26.74
CA PRO A 72 35.32 14.08 -25.34
C PRO A 72 35.77 12.64 -25.04
N ALA A 73 36.93 12.50 -24.38
CA ALA A 73 37.46 11.20 -23.99
C ALA A 73 36.61 10.56 -22.88
N ASN A 74 36.57 9.24 -22.81
CA ASN A 74 35.87 8.54 -21.74
C ASN A 74 36.45 8.96 -20.36
N ALA A 75 35.59 9.18 -19.38
CA ALA A 75 35.92 9.70 -18.05
C ALA A 75 36.51 11.13 -18.01
N LEU A 76 36.49 11.88 -19.11
CA LEU A 76 36.88 13.29 -19.11
C LEU A 76 35.98 14.06 -18.13
N THR A 77 36.58 14.71 -17.13
CA THR A 77 35.85 15.40 -16.06
C THR A 77 35.92 16.92 -16.21
N VAL A 78 34.78 17.59 -16.09
CA VAL A 78 34.62 19.03 -16.20
C VAL A 78 33.65 19.56 -15.14
N PHE A 79 33.71 20.86 -14.87
CA PHE A 79 32.68 21.56 -14.12
C PHE A 79 31.77 22.32 -15.09
N ASN A 80 30.50 21.92 -15.19
CA ASN A 80 29.50 22.63 -15.96
C ASN A 80 29.01 23.87 -15.19
N THR A 81 28.92 25.02 -15.86
CA THR A 81 28.57 26.31 -15.22
C THR A 81 27.13 26.78 -15.46
N VAL A 82 26.38 26.13 -16.35
CA VAL A 82 25.07 26.60 -16.80
C VAL A 82 23.96 25.56 -16.59
N LYS A 83 22.71 26.03 -16.57
CA LYS A 83 21.55 25.18 -16.82
C LYS A 83 21.20 25.31 -18.31
N ALA A 84 21.19 24.20 -19.04
CA ALA A 84 20.92 24.18 -20.48
C ALA A 84 20.34 22.84 -20.93
N GLY A 85 19.79 22.79 -22.14
CA GLY A 85 19.16 21.61 -22.72
C GLY A 85 17.66 21.56 -22.47
N THR A 86 17.04 20.46 -22.89
CA THR A 86 15.61 20.16 -22.72
C THR A 86 15.45 18.78 -22.11
N ALA A 87 14.46 18.60 -21.23
CA ALA A 87 14.16 17.30 -20.63
C ALA A 87 14.01 16.22 -21.71
N PRO A 88 14.61 15.02 -21.54
CA PRO A 88 15.33 14.54 -20.36
C PRO A 88 16.85 14.82 -20.36
N ASN A 89 17.37 15.55 -21.35
CA ASN A 89 18.80 15.72 -21.62
C ASN A 89 19.38 17.06 -21.13
N GLU A 90 18.76 17.64 -20.11
CA GLU A 90 19.21 18.89 -19.50
C GLU A 90 20.41 18.71 -18.58
N VAL A 91 21.28 19.72 -18.56
CA VAL A 91 22.38 19.85 -17.61
C VAL A 91 22.06 20.93 -16.60
N THR A 92 22.60 20.78 -15.40
CA THR A 92 22.65 21.79 -14.33
C THR A 92 24.10 22.05 -13.92
N ALA A 93 24.37 23.13 -13.19
CA ALA A 93 25.71 23.40 -12.69
C ALA A 93 26.21 22.25 -11.79
N GLY A 94 27.47 21.86 -11.94
CA GLY A 94 28.06 20.76 -11.19
C GLY A 94 29.19 20.05 -11.92
N TYR A 95 29.77 19.03 -11.30
CA TYR A 95 30.79 18.20 -11.92
C TYR A 95 30.16 17.15 -12.83
N TYR A 96 30.71 16.98 -14.02
CA TYR A 96 30.30 15.96 -14.98
C TYR A 96 31.51 15.20 -15.48
N TYR A 97 31.33 13.92 -15.80
CA TYR A 97 32.27 13.17 -16.62
C TYR A 97 31.60 12.69 -17.90
N TRP A 98 32.37 12.57 -18.97
CA TRP A 98 31.89 11.99 -20.22
C TRP A 98 31.85 10.45 -20.12
N ASN A 99 30.68 9.86 -20.36
CA ASN A 99 30.52 8.42 -20.51
C ASN A 99 30.46 8.08 -22.00
N ALA A 100 31.54 7.48 -22.52
CA ALA A 100 31.63 7.15 -23.94
C ALA A 100 30.61 6.08 -24.37
N THR A 101 30.35 5.08 -23.52
CA THR A 101 29.37 4.01 -23.80
C THR A 101 27.95 4.58 -23.89
N GLY A 102 27.60 5.46 -22.96
CA GLY A 102 26.30 6.13 -22.92
C GLY A 102 26.20 7.34 -23.86
N SER A 103 27.30 7.74 -24.51
CA SER A 103 27.36 8.92 -25.38
C SER A 103 26.85 10.21 -24.73
N LYS A 104 27.06 10.37 -23.42
CA LYS A 104 26.52 11.47 -22.64
C LYS A 104 27.42 11.90 -21.49
N TRP A 105 27.28 13.16 -21.08
CA TRP A 105 27.74 13.68 -19.81
C TRP A 105 26.91 13.10 -18.67
N VAL A 106 27.58 12.67 -17.61
CA VAL A 106 26.96 12.14 -16.39
C VAL A 106 27.35 13.04 -15.23
N LYS A 107 26.36 13.62 -14.55
CA LYS A 107 26.58 14.45 -13.36
C LYS A 107 27.10 13.57 -12.22
N LEU A 108 28.15 14.03 -11.53
CA LEU A 108 28.57 13.47 -10.25
C LEU A 108 27.58 13.98 -9.20
N LEU A 109 26.75 13.07 -8.68
CA LEU A 109 25.69 13.38 -7.72
C LEU A 109 26.27 13.51 -6.30
N SER A 110 25.81 14.52 -5.54
CA SER A 110 26.02 14.56 -4.09
C SER A 110 25.00 13.68 -3.37
N GLN A 111 25.20 13.43 -2.07
CA GLN A 111 24.19 12.76 -1.25
C GLN A 111 22.84 13.49 -1.29
N GLU A 112 22.85 14.81 -1.47
CA GLU A 112 21.65 15.65 -1.61
C GLU A 112 20.96 15.47 -2.98
N ASP A 113 21.72 15.15 -4.03
CA ASP A 113 21.16 14.82 -5.36
C ASP A 113 20.52 13.40 -5.39
N VAL A 114 20.97 12.47 -4.54
CA VAL A 114 20.44 11.08 -4.47
C VAL A 114 19.05 11.02 -3.82
N VAL A 115 18.70 11.99 -2.98
CA VAL A 115 17.45 12.01 -2.20
C VAL A 115 16.19 12.23 -3.05
N ALA A 116 16.32 12.48 -4.36
CA ALA A 116 15.18 12.74 -5.24
C ALA A 116 14.66 11.50 -6.00
N SER A 117 15.37 10.36 -6.00
CA SER A 117 14.99 9.21 -6.85
C SER A 117 14.83 7.85 -6.16
N ASP A 118 15.17 7.72 -4.87
CA ASP A 118 15.14 6.40 -4.18
C ASP A 118 14.70 6.45 -2.70
N THR A 119 14.09 7.55 -2.24
CA THR A 119 13.49 7.68 -0.89
C THR A 119 11.99 7.39 -0.87
N GLY A 120 11.43 6.92 -1.99
CA GLY A 120 10.01 6.69 -2.14
C GLY A 120 9.56 5.33 -1.62
N GLY A 121 9.37 5.21 -0.30
CA GLY A 121 8.68 4.06 0.27
C GLY A 121 7.28 3.85 -0.36
N PRO A 122 6.64 2.69 -0.15
CA PRO A 122 5.36 2.34 -0.79
C PRO A 122 4.18 3.24 -0.39
N TRP A 123 4.42 4.20 0.50
CA TRP A 123 3.44 5.05 1.15
C TRP A 123 3.66 6.53 0.79
N ASN A 124 2.60 7.19 0.36
CA ASN A 124 2.60 8.63 0.10
C ASN A 124 2.00 9.40 1.27
N LYS A 125 2.41 10.65 1.47
CA LYS A 125 1.81 11.52 2.50
C LYS A 125 0.41 11.93 2.08
N GLN A 126 -0.57 11.75 2.96
CA GLN A 126 -1.98 12.08 2.68
C GLN A 126 -2.14 13.49 2.11
N GLY A 127 -2.98 13.62 1.08
CA GLY A 127 -3.23 14.89 0.39
C GLY A 127 -2.11 15.37 -0.56
N THR A 128 -1.05 14.58 -0.75
CA THR A 128 0.09 14.95 -1.60
C THR A 128 0.45 13.83 -2.59
N THR A 129 1.36 14.10 -3.53
CA THR A 129 1.95 13.10 -4.44
C THR A 129 3.37 12.68 -4.04
N THR A 130 3.81 13.07 -2.84
CA THR A 130 5.18 12.81 -2.36
C THR A 130 5.20 11.68 -1.33
N SER A 131 6.28 10.90 -1.33
CA SER A 131 6.45 9.78 -0.40
C SER A 131 6.61 10.24 1.05
N ALA A 132 6.13 9.41 1.98
CA ALA A 132 6.31 9.62 3.41
C ALA A 132 7.69 9.12 3.86
N THR A 133 8.30 9.83 4.81
CA THR A 133 9.66 9.57 5.32
C THR A 133 9.73 9.46 6.84
N LEU A 134 8.67 9.87 7.56
CA LEU A 134 8.60 9.81 9.03
C LEU A 134 7.39 8.99 9.49
N ASN A 135 7.54 8.27 10.61
CA ASN A 135 6.47 7.44 11.20
C ASN A 135 5.32 8.25 11.83
N THR A 136 5.44 9.58 11.89
CA THR A 136 4.39 10.49 12.38
C THR A 136 3.59 11.14 11.25
N GLU A 137 3.93 10.87 9.99
CA GLU A 137 3.20 11.38 8.85
C GLU A 137 1.98 10.50 8.54
N ASP A 138 0.85 11.13 8.21
CA ASP A 138 -0.31 10.42 7.71
C ASP A 138 -0.03 9.87 6.30
N ILE A 139 -0.30 8.57 6.09
CA ILE A 139 0.05 7.86 4.86
C ILE A 139 -1.17 7.36 4.06
N TYR A 140 -1.02 7.23 2.74
CA TYR A 140 -1.99 6.57 1.86
C TYR A 140 -1.34 5.78 0.72
N GLN A 141 -2.14 4.87 0.16
CA GLN A 141 -1.91 4.17 -1.10
C GLN A 141 -3.25 4.11 -1.86
N MET A 142 -3.23 4.31 -3.19
CA MET A 142 -4.43 4.21 -4.05
C MET A 142 -4.67 2.78 -4.56
N GLY A 143 -3.60 1.99 -4.64
CA GLY A 143 -3.66 0.56 -4.91
C GLY A 143 -4.31 -0.23 -3.76
N SER A 144 -4.42 -1.55 -3.94
CA SER A 144 -4.80 -2.45 -2.85
C SER A 144 -3.58 -2.81 -2.01
N LEU A 145 -3.79 -3.09 -0.72
CA LEU A 145 -2.77 -3.50 0.23
C LEU A 145 -2.95 -4.97 0.61
N ALA A 146 -1.93 -5.79 0.37
CA ALA A 146 -1.81 -7.14 0.91
C ALA A 146 -0.77 -7.14 2.05
N ILE A 147 -1.13 -7.72 3.19
CA ILE A 147 -0.23 -7.92 4.34
C ILE A 147 -0.08 -9.42 4.55
N GLY A 148 1.15 -9.93 4.60
CA GLY A 148 1.44 -11.37 4.68
C GLY A 148 1.36 -12.10 3.34
N ALA A 149 0.66 -11.54 2.34
CA ALA A 149 0.49 -12.10 1.00
C ALA A 149 1.11 -11.23 -0.10
N THR A 150 1.41 -11.84 -1.26
CA THR A 150 1.93 -11.14 -2.46
C THR A 150 0.85 -10.82 -3.50
N THR A 151 -0.32 -11.43 -3.37
CA THR A 151 -1.47 -11.23 -4.26
C THR A 151 -2.75 -11.20 -3.43
N ILE A 152 -3.70 -10.36 -3.84
CA ILE A 152 -5.05 -10.38 -3.31
C ILE A 152 -5.92 -11.20 -4.25
N LEU A 153 -6.47 -12.30 -3.74
CA LEU A 153 -7.42 -13.12 -4.49
C LEU A 153 -8.83 -12.52 -4.36
N PRO A 154 -9.67 -12.60 -5.41
CA PRO A 154 -11.07 -12.26 -5.30
C PRO A 154 -11.75 -13.11 -4.23
N VAL A 155 -12.58 -12.47 -3.42
CA VAL A 155 -13.44 -13.16 -2.46
C VAL A 155 -14.79 -13.39 -3.12
N VAL A 156 -15.27 -14.63 -3.11
CA VAL A 156 -16.57 -15.02 -3.68
C VAL A 156 -17.56 -15.25 -2.52
N ILE A 157 -18.68 -14.54 -2.55
CA ILE A 157 -19.77 -14.63 -1.57
C ILE A 157 -21.06 -14.87 -2.36
N GLY A 158 -21.58 -16.10 -2.32
CA GLY A 158 -22.67 -16.53 -3.20
C GLY A 158 -22.32 -16.36 -4.68
N THR A 159 -23.09 -15.56 -5.40
CA THR A 159 -22.84 -15.22 -6.82
C THR A 159 -21.98 -13.98 -7.01
N THR A 160 -21.65 -13.26 -5.94
CA THR A 160 -20.91 -12.00 -5.99
C THR A 160 -19.42 -12.25 -5.81
N SER A 161 -18.60 -11.64 -6.65
CA SER A 161 -17.14 -11.64 -6.48
C SER A 161 -16.68 -10.21 -6.18
N ILE A 162 -15.92 -10.05 -5.10
CA ILE A 162 -15.34 -8.77 -4.70
C ILE A 162 -13.82 -8.84 -4.75
N GLN A 163 -13.19 -7.70 -5.07
CA GLN A 163 -11.74 -7.51 -5.00
C GLN A 163 -11.43 -6.59 -3.82
N PRO A 164 -11.00 -7.13 -2.66
CA PRO A 164 -10.80 -6.31 -1.49
C PRO A 164 -9.64 -5.32 -1.67
N LYS A 165 -9.79 -4.13 -1.11
CA LYS A 165 -8.73 -3.11 -1.07
C LYS A 165 -7.68 -3.40 0.00
N LEU A 166 -8.03 -4.14 1.05
CA LEU A 166 -7.14 -4.57 2.11
C LEU A 166 -7.31 -6.07 2.33
N HIS A 167 -6.22 -6.81 2.25
CA HIS A 167 -6.16 -8.25 2.55
C HIS A 167 -5.04 -8.51 3.55
N ILE A 168 -5.32 -9.34 4.56
CA ILE A 168 -4.38 -9.68 5.63
C ILE A 168 -4.36 -11.20 5.77
N GLU A 169 -3.23 -11.82 5.46
CA GLU A 169 -2.96 -13.23 5.73
C GLU A 169 -2.48 -13.37 7.18
N GLY A 170 -3.44 -13.40 8.10
CA GLY A 170 -3.22 -13.45 9.55
C GLY A 170 -4.33 -12.78 10.34
N ASP A 171 -4.09 -12.62 11.65
CA ASP A 171 -5.07 -12.02 12.56
C ASP A 171 -5.02 -10.49 12.53
N VAL A 172 -6.17 -9.86 12.80
CA VAL A 172 -6.30 -8.41 12.98
C VAL A 172 -6.69 -8.10 14.42
N SER A 173 -5.85 -7.35 15.14
CA SER A 173 -6.14 -6.84 16.48
C SER A 173 -6.22 -5.32 16.46
N THR A 174 -7.26 -4.76 17.08
CA THR A 174 -7.48 -3.31 17.18
C THR A 174 -7.94 -2.93 18.58
N THR A 175 -7.53 -1.75 19.05
CA THR A 175 -8.05 -1.13 20.28
C THR A 175 -9.27 -0.24 20.02
N GLY A 176 -9.59 -0.02 18.74
CA GLY A 176 -10.70 0.82 18.29
C GLY A 176 -11.97 0.03 17.96
N LYS A 177 -12.86 0.67 17.21
CA LYS A 177 -14.13 0.10 16.73
C LYS A 177 -14.09 -0.07 15.21
N TYR A 178 -14.88 -1.00 14.69
CA TYR A 178 -15.16 -1.11 13.26
C TYR A 178 -16.44 -0.33 12.93
N TYR A 179 -16.36 0.48 11.88
CA TYR A 179 -17.49 1.21 11.33
C TYR A 179 -17.66 0.78 9.87
N THR A 180 -18.87 0.33 9.52
CA THR A 180 -19.23 -0.02 8.14
C THR A 180 -20.41 0.84 7.71
N THR A 181 -20.53 1.08 6.41
CA THR A 181 -21.70 1.73 5.82
C THR A 181 -22.56 0.67 5.15
N ASN A 182 -23.80 0.52 5.59
CA ASN A 182 -24.79 -0.31 4.93
C ASN A 182 -26.08 0.50 4.72
N SER A 183 -26.84 0.15 3.69
CA SER A 183 -28.15 0.71 3.35
C SER A 183 -29.31 0.14 4.19
N MET A 184 -29.11 -0.98 4.89
CA MET A 184 -30.17 -1.66 5.64
C MET A 184 -29.79 -1.92 7.10
N TYR A 185 -30.74 -1.68 7.99
CA TYR A 185 -30.72 -1.96 9.42
C TYR A 185 -32.04 -2.68 9.76
N ALA A 186 -32.03 -3.66 10.66
CA ALA A 186 -33.10 -4.67 10.75
C ALA A 186 -34.46 -4.18 11.30
N ASP A 187 -34.58 -2.89 11.67
CA ASP A 187 -35.80 -2.27 12.19
C ASP A 187 -37.06 -2.44 11.31
N TYR A 188 -36.92 -2.93 10.06
CA TYR A 188 -38.06 -3.31 9.22
C TYR A 188 -38.94 -4.40 9.81
N VAL A 189 -38.44 -5.24 10.72
CA VAL A 189 -39.23 -6.32 11.31
C VAL A 189 -40.38 -5.74 12.13
N PHE A 190 -40.07 -4.83 13.05
CA PHE A 190 -41.08 -4.17 13.86
C PHE A 190 -41.98 -3.25 13.03
N GLU A 191 -41.43 -2.50 12.08
CA GLU A 191 -42.23 -1.66 11.19
C GLU A 191 -43.29 -2.49 10.46
N LYS A 192 -42.89 -3.60 9.84
CA LYS A 192 -43.81 -4.48 9.14
C LYS A 192 -44.86 -5.07 10.07
N TYR A 193 -44.47 -5.53 11.25
CA TYR A 193 -45.38 -6.18 12.19
C TYR A 193 -46.44 -5.22 12.73
N PHE A 194 -46.04 -4.03 13.20
CA PHE A 194 -46.97 -3.09 13.84
C PHE A 194 -47.70 -2.17 12.85
N ASN A 195 -47.04 -1.77 11.75
CA ASN A 195 -47.60 -0.81 10.78
C ASN A 195 -48.19 -1.50 9.54
N GLY A 196 -47.93 -2.81 9.34
CA GLY A 196 -48.33 -3.57 8.15
C GLY A 196 -47.43 -3.34 6.93
N SER A 197 -46.44 -2.45 7.00
CA SER A 197 -45.50 -2.11 5.92
C SER A 197 -44.16 -1.63 6.49
N SER A 198 -43.06 -1.86 5.78
CA SER A 198 -41.76 -1.25 6.08
C SER A 198 -41.20 -0.54 4.85
N THR A 199 -40.63 0.65 5.06
CA THR A 199 -39.95 1.42 4.01
C THR A 199 -38.50 0.97 3.78
N ILE A 200 -37.93 0.24 4.74
CA ILE A 200 -36.57 -0.29 4.67
C ILE A 200 -36.57 -1.63 3.90
N ASN A 201 -37.57 -2.48 4.14
CA ASN A 201 -37.76 -3.74 3.40
C ASN A 201 -39.24 -4.06 3.19
N GLU A 202 -39.79 -3.65 2.05
CA GLU A 202 -41.20 -3.88 1.70
C GLU A 202 -41.55 -5.38 1.56
N ALA A 203 -40.59 -6.19 1.12
CA ALA A 203 -40.75 -7.61 0.87
C ALA A 203 -40.67 -8.48 2.12
N TYR A 204 -40.26 -7.90 3.26
CA TYR A 204 -40.21 -8.63 4.53
C TYR A 204 -41.61 -9.05 4.97
N GLU A 205 -41.71 -10.27 5.51
CA GLU A 205 -42.95 -10.86 5.98
C GLU A 205 -42.68 -11.67 7.25
N PHE A 206 -43.28 -11.25 8.37
CA PHE A 206 -43.19 -11.95 9.64
C PHE A 206 -43.82 -13.35 9.53
N LYS A 207 -43.10 -14.38 9.98
CA LYS A 207 -43.49 -15.79 9.83
C LYS A 207 -43.98 -16.37 11.14
N SER A 208 -45.02 -17.20 11.10
CA SER A 208 -45.51 -17.87 12.31
C SER A 208 -44.53 -18.94 12.81
N LEU A 209 -44.55 -19.22 14.12
CA LEU A 209 -43.75 -20.31 14.73
C LEU A 209 -44.03 -21.68 14.09
N ALA A 210 -45.25 -21.92 13.62
CA ALA A 210 -45.59 -23.16 12.89
C ALA A 210 -44.78 -23.28 11.58
N TYR A 211 -44.74 -22.20 10.79
CA TYR A 211 -43.91 -22.14 9.59
C TYR A 211 -42.42 -22.29 9.93
N VAL A 212 -41.93 -21.55 10.92
CA VAL A 212 -40.51 -21.58 11.33
C VAL A 212 -40.11 -22.99 11.76
N LYS A 213 -40.95 -23.68 12.54
CA LYS A 213 -40.73 -25.07 12.96
C LYS A 213 -40.58 -26.01 11.77
N ASP A 214 -41.49 -25.94 10.80
CA ASP A 214 -41.46 -26.79 9.62
C ASP A 214 -40.25 -26.48 8.73
N PHE A 215 -39.91 -25.20 8.59
CA PHE A 215 -38.72 -24.76 7.84
C PHE A 215 -37.43 -25.26 8.49
N VAL A 216 -37.25 -25.08 9.79
CA VAL A 216 -36.05 -25.52 10.51
C VAL A 216 -35.93 -27.03 10.47
N LYS A 217 -37.03 -27.77 10.64
CA LYS A 217 -37.04 -29.24 10.54
C LYS A 217 -36.59 -29.73 9.16
N LYS A 218 -36.93 -29.00 8.11
CA LYS A 218 -36.57 -29.34 6.72
C LYS A 218 -35.14 -28.93 6.36
N ASN A 219 -34.72 -27.73 6.78
CA ASN A 219 -33.51 -27.08 6.26
C ASN A 219 -32.35 -27.01 7.26
N ASN A 220 -32.58 -27.27 8.55
CA ASN A 220 -31.58 -27.18 9.64
C ASN A 220 -30.94 -25.78 9.82
N HIS A 221 -31.61 -24.72 9.34
CA HIS A 221 -31.26 -23.33 9.60
C HIS A 221 -32.54 -22.48 9.70
N LEU A 222 -32.41 -21.25 10.20
CA LEU A 222 -33.54 -20.32 10.32
C LEU A 222 -33.89 -19.69 8.96
N PRO A 223 -35.17 -19.35 8.72
CA PRO A 223 -35.57 -18.55 7.57
C PRO A 223 -34.84 -17.20 7.55
N GLY A 224 -34.37 -16.77 6.38
CA GLY A 224 -33.65 -15.50 6.22
C GLY A 224 -32.19 -15.51 6.68
N VAL A 225 -31.70 -16.61 7.25
CA VAL A 225 -30.27 -16.79 7.61
C VAL A 225 -29.57 -17.60 6.53
N THR A 226 -28.41 -17.10 6.06
CA THR A 226 -27.60 -17.79 5.05
C THR A 226 -27.17 -19.16 5.58
N PRO A 227 -27.55 -20.27 4.93
CA PRO A 227 -27.13 -21.60 5.37
C PRO A 227 -25.64 -21.81 5.13
N ILE A 228 -25.02 -22.63 5.97
CA ILE A 228 -23.59 -22.95 5.85
C ILE A 228 -23.22 -23.58 4.49
N GLY A 229 -24.17 -24.24 3.82
CA GLY A 229 -23.98 -24.82 2.49
C GLY A 229 -23.81 -23.80 1.36
N ASP A 230 -24.30 -22.57 1.57
CA ASP A 230 -24.20 -21.47 0.59
C ASP A 230 -22.97 -20.60 0.84
N LEU A 231 -22.24 -20.83 1.93
CA LEU A 231 -20.99 -20.14 2.23
C LEU A 231 -19.83 -20.73 1.42
N ALA A 232 -18.99 -19.86 0.88
CA ALA A 232 -17.76 -20.29 0.24
C ALA A 232 -16.84 -20.96 1.27
N LYS A 233 -16.27 -22.11 0.91
CA LYS A 233 -15.39 -22.90 1.77
C LYS A 233 -14.04 -23.12 1.10
N SER A 234 -12.98 -22.86 1.86
CA SER A 234 -11.60 -23.19 1.51
C SER A 234 -10.99 -24.12 2.56
N ASP A 235 -9.74 -24.53 2.35
CA ASP A 235 -8.97 -25.28 3.35
C ASP A 235 -8.77 -24.48 4.66
N ALA A 236 -8.86 -23.14 4.59
CA ALA A 236 -8.75 -22.24 5.73
C ALA A 236 -10.07 -22.01 6.48
N GLY A 237 -11.21 -22.47 5.93
CA GLY A 237 -12.53 -22.33 6.56
C GLY A 237 -13.59 -21.69 5.66
N TYR A 238 -14.67 -21.20 6.28
CA TYR A 238 -15.79 -20.56 5.60
C TYR A 238 -15.58 -19.05 5.47
N THR A 239 -15.98 -18.50 4.34
CA THR A 239 -16.03 -17.06 4.10
C THR A 239 -17.46 -16.58 4.17
N PHE A 240 -17.69 -15.50 4.92
CA PHE A 240 -18.99 -14.88 5.11
C PHE A 240 -18.84 -13.36 5.24
N ASP A 241 -19.91 -12.62 4.92
CA ASP A 241 -19.98 -11.18 5.16
C ASP A 241 -20.46 -10.92 6.59
N LEU A 242 -19.58 -10.32 7.41
CA LEU A 242 -19.91 -10.00 8.80
C LEU A 242 -21.03 -8.95 8.90
N THR A 243 -21.09 -8.00 7.96
CA THR A 243 -22.15 -6.98 7.93
C THR A 243 -23.50 -7.65 7.67
N GLU A 244 -23.57 -8.54 6.67
CA GLU A 244 -24.79 -9.27 6.37
C GLU A 244 -25.22 -10.17 7.55
N LEU A 245 -24.27 -10.91 8.15
CA LEU A 245 -24.54 -11.76 9.30
C LEU A 245 -25.12 -10.96 10.48
N THR A 246 -24.60 -9.75 10.75
CA THR A 246 -25.12 -8.90 11.84
C THR A 246 -26.56 -8.47 11.60
N ILE A 247 -26.96 -8.21 10.34
CA ILE A 247 -28.33 -7.85 9.99
C ILE A 247 -29.26 -9.05 10.12
N GLN A 248 -28.88 -10.20 9.56
CA GLN A 248 -29.65 -11.43 9.69
C GLN A 248 -29.83 -11.81 11.18
N SER A 249 -28.78 -11.65 11.98
CA SER A 249 -28.85 -11.88 13.42
C SER A 249 -29.82 -10.92 14.11
N LEU A 250 -29.80 -9.63 13.78
CA LEU A 250 -30.70 -8.66 14.38
C LEU A 250 -32.16 -8.92 13.95
N GLU A 251 -32.40 -9.23 12.67
CA GLU A 251 -33.73 -9.64 12.18
C GLU A 251 -34.29 -10.81 13.01
N LYS A 252 -33.47 -11.85 13.26
CA LYS A 252 -33.92 -13.01 14.07
C LYS A 252 -34.15 -12.66 15.54
N ILE A 253 -33.37 -11.73 16.09
CA ILE A 253 -33.60 -11.24 17.46
C ILE A 253 -34.95 -10.51 17.53
N GLU A 254 -35.26 -9.64 16.58
CA GLU A 254 -36.52 -8.92 16.53
C GLU A 254 -37.72 -9.86 16.36
N GLU A 255 -37.62 -10.84 15.45
CA GLU A 255 -38.63 -11.89 15.29
C GLU A 255 -38.86 -12.68 16.57
N LEU A 256 -37.78 -13.07 17.27
CA LEU A 256 -37.87 -13.78 18.54
C LEU A 256 -38.62 -12.95 19.59
N TYR A 257 -38.33 -11.65 19.69
CA TYR A 257 -39.03 -10.76 20.61
C TYR A 257 -40.53 -10.66 20.27
N LEU A 258 -40.89 -10.58 18.99
CA LEU A 258 -42.30 -10.57 18.58
C LEU A 258 -43.01 -11.88 18.98
N HIS A 259 -42.40 -13.03 18.72
CA HIS A 259 -42.97 -14.31 19.14
C HIS A 259 -43.12 -14.44 20.67
N VAL A 260 -42.17 -13.90 21.43
CA VAL A 260 -42.26 -13.88 22.90
C VAL A 260 -43.41 -12.99 23.37
N ILE A 261 -43.62 -11.83 22.72
CA ILE A 261 -44.76 -10.94 23.01
C ILE A 261 -46.08 -11.65 22.70
N GLU A 262 -46.22 -12.24 21.51
CA GLU A 262 -47.40 -13.04 21.13
C GLU A 262 -47.69 -14.15 22.16
N GLN A 263 -46.64 -14.85 22.61
CA GLN A 263 -46.76 -15.92 23.58
C GLN A 263 -47.20 -15.42 24.97
N GLU A 264 -46.67 -14.28 25.44
CA GLU A 264 -47.07 -13.70 26.73
C GLU A 264 -48.52 -13.20 26.70
N GLU A 265 -48.96 -12.61 25.59
CA GLU A 265 -50.35 -12.22 25.38
C GLU A 265 -51.28 -13.45 25.44
N GLU A 266 -50.93 -14.53 24.74
CA GLU A 266 -51.70 -15.78 24.77
C GLU A 266 -51.77 -16.38 26.18
N LEU A 267 -50.65 -16.40 26.91
CA LEU A 267 -50.61 -16.86 28.31
C LEU A 267 -51.49 -15.99 29.21
N GLY A 268 -51.53 -14.67 29.00
CA GLY A 268 -52.41 -13.75 29.71
C GLY A 268 -53.89 -14.07 29.48
N LEU A 269 -54.27 -14.34 28.23
CA LEU A 269 -55.62 -14.76 27.86
C LEU A 269 -55.98 -16.11 28.50
N GLN A 270 -55.09 -17.09 28.42
CA GLN A 270 -55.28 -18.41 29.04
C GLN A 270 -55.43 -18.30 30.57
N ARG A 271 -54.64 -17.44 31.24
CA ARG A 271 -54.76 -17.20 32.69
C ARG A 271 -56.11 -16.57 33.05
N THR A 272 -56.58 -15.63 32.24
CA THR A 272 -57.89 -14.99 32.43
C THR A 272 -59.02 -16.01 32.27
N GLU A 273 -58.95 -16.85 31.26
CA GLU A 273 -59.93 -17.92 31.02
C GLU A 273 -59.91 -18.95 32.17
N ILE A 274 -58.74 -19.39 32.62
CA ILE A 274 -58.62 -20.29 33.78
C ILE A 274 -59.23 -19.66 35.04
N ALA A 275 -59.02 -18.37 35.27
CA ALA A 275 -59.61 -17.66 36.41
C ALA A 275 -61.15 -17.61 36.31
N PHE A 276 -61.68 -17.39 35.11
CA PHE A 276 -63.12 -17.42 34.85
C PHE A 276 -63.72 -18.81 35.08
N LEU A 277 -63.14 -19.86 34.47
CA LEU A 277 -63.59 -21.24 34.62
C LEU A 277 -63.56 -21.70 36.09
N LYS A 278 -62.52 -21.34 36.85
CA LYS A 278 -62.45 -21.63 38.29
C LYS A 278 -63.59 -21.00 39.07
N LYS A 279 -63.98 -19.77 38.73
CA LYS A 279 -65.11 -19.07 39.37
C LYS A 279 -66.43 -19.75 39.04
N GLU A 280 -66.64 -20.16 37.79
CA GLU A 280 -67.86 -20.89 37.39
C GLU A 280 -67.96 -22.27 38.06
N MET A 281 -66.83 -22.97 38.21
CA MET A 281 -66.77 -24.23 38.95
C MET A 281 -67.19 -24.04 40.41
N GLU A 282 -66.71 -22.99 41.09
CA GLU A 282 -67.07 -22.73 42.48
C GLU A 282 -68.56 -22.42 42.64
N VAL A 283 -69.12 -21.57 41.76
CA VAL A 283 -70.56 -21.29 41.75
C VAL A 283 -71.39 -22.56 41.50
N THR A 284 -70.93 -23.42 40.60
CA THR A 284 -71.61 -24.69 40.30
C THR A 284 -71.57 -25.64 41.49
N LYS A 285 -70.41 -25.74 42.16
CA LYS A 285 -70.25 -26.54 43.37
C LYS A 285 -71.15 -26.06 44.51
N GLU A 286 -71.23 -24.75 44.76
CA GLU A 286 -72.15 -24.19 45.75
C GLU A 286 -73.62 -24.52 45.44
N ARG A 287 -74.00 -24.50 44.15
CA ARG A 287 -75.37 -24.88 43.74
C ARG A 287 -75.65 -26.36 43.97
N LEU A 288 -74.68 -27.23 43.69
CA LEU A 288 -74.76 -28.67 43.97
C LEU A 288 -74.91 -28.93 45.47
N GLU A 289 -74.08 -28.33 46.31
CA GLU A 289 -74.17 -28.48 47.78
C GLU A 289 -75.54 -28.05 48.31
N LYS A 290 -76.07 -26.92 47.82
CA LYS A 290 -77.44 -26.46 48.17
C LYS A 290 -78.51 -27.46 47.75
N LEU A 291 -78.40 -28.06 46.56
CA LEU A 291 -79.36 -29.06 46.08
C LEU A 291 -79.29 -30.37 46.87
N GLU A 292 -78.09 -30.79 47.26
CA GLU A 292 -77.88 -31.98 48.08
C GLU A 292 -78.41 -31.80 49.51
N ALA A 293 -78.27 -30.59 50.08
CA ALA A 293 -78.82 -30.25 51.38
C ALA A 293 -80.35 -30.27 51.42
N VAL A 294 -81.03 -29.98 50.30
CA VAL A 294 -82.50 -30.01 50.18
C VAL A 294 -83.05 -31.44 50.06
N LYS A 295 -82.22 -32.42 49.68
CA LYS A 295 -82.61 -33.84 49.55
C LYS A 295 -82.40 -34.67 50.82
N LYS A 296 -81.84 -34.09 51.88
CA LYS A 296 -81.63 -34.70 53.20
C LYS A 296 -82.70 -34.26 54.18
#